data_AF-A0A8S4SMZ5-F1
#
_entry.id   AF-A0A8S4SMZ5-F1
#
_cell.length_a   1.000
_cell.length_b   1.000
_cell.length_c   1.000
_cell.angle_alpha   90.00
_cell.angle_beta   90.00
_cell.angle_gamma   90.00
#
_symmetry.space_group_name_H-M   'P 1'
#
loop_
_entity.id
_entity.type
_entity.pdbx_description
1 polymer ?
#
loop_
_entity_poly.entity_id
_entity_poly.type
_entity_poly.pdbx_seq_one_letter_code
_entity_poly.pdbx_strand_id
1 'polypeptide(L)'
;MAMIKVCQLMRCTGFMEKTYFDKLNQLEPITPPSETARYIQLASGTKLLLYKKFTFSRSGKTRGGGSRFTCSCALSKSCKAHVHVDKDNHITSASAEHSHEPLKYMSTPEGYVRINPKFPYHFDVQHEVFED
;
A
#
# COMPACT_ATOMS: atom_id res chain seq x y z
N MET A 1 30.22 0.13 38.54
CA MET A 1 30.18 1.60 38.65
C MET A 1 31.46 2.16 38.07
N ALA A 2 31.41 2.63 36.82
CA ALA A 2 32.57 3.22 36.15
C ALA A 2 32.27 4.70 35.88
N MET A 3 33.03 5.57 36.54
CA MET A 3 32.97 7.03 36.43
C MET A 3 33.65 7.45 35.13
N ILE A 4 32.87 7.92 34.15
CA ILE A 4 33.39 8.47 32.90
C ILE A 4 33.95 9.87 33.18
N LYS A 5 35.25 10.02 32.91
CA LYS A 5 36.01 11.28 32.96
C LYS A 5 35.35 12.34 32.06
N VAL A 6 34.98 13.47 32.67
CA VAL A 6 34.56 14.68 31.97
C VAL A 6 35.80 15.34 31.37
N CYS A 7 35.94 15.29 30.05
CA CYS A 7 36.92 16.08 29.32
C CYS A 7 36.35 17.47 29.11
N GLN A 8 36.97 18.44 29.77
CA GLN A 8 36.64 19.86 29.71
C GLN A 8 37.53 20.54 28.66
N LEU A 9 37.00 21.63 28.11
CA LEU A 9 37.64 22.64 27.25
C LEU A 9 37.46 22.41 25.74
N MET A 10 36.54 23.16 25.13
CA MET A 10 36.89 24.45 24.51
C MET A 10 35.65 25.31 24.31
N ARG A 11 35.88 26.62 24.43
CA ARG A 11 34.91 27.71 24.38
C ARG A 11 34.58 28.03 22.93
N CYS A 12 33.31 27.90 22.55
CA CYS A 12 32.75 28.58 21.39
C CYS A 12 31.46 29.28 21.80
N THR A 13 31.38 30.54 21.39
CA THR A 13 30.31 31.51 21.58
C THR A 13 28.97 31.03 21.01
N GLY A 14 27.90 31.05 21.82
CA GLY A 14 26.55 30.81 21.32
C GLY A 14 25.56 30.40 22.42
N PHE A 15 24.73 31.33 22.86
CA PHE A 15 23.53 31.07 23.66
C PHE A 15 22.43 30.54 22.72
N MET A 16 22.49 29.27 22.38
CA MET A 16 21.49 28.44 21.66
C MET A 16 22.15 27.04 21.65
N GLU A 17 21.60 25.90 22.04
CA GLU A 17 20.25 25.36 21.91
C GLU A 17 20.05 24.27 22.99
N LYS A 18 19.40 24.57 24.11
CA LYS A 18 18.88 23.51 25.02
C LYS A 18 17.42 23.19 24.77
N THR A 19 16.76 23.95 23.90
CA THR A 19 15.36 23.75 23.48
C THR A 19 15.22 22.86 22.25
N TYR A 20 16.33 22.48 21.61
CA TYR A 20 16.31 21.66 20.38
C TYR A 20 16.18 20.17 20.70
N PHE A 21 16.88 19.68 21.72
CA PHE A 21 16.85 18.26 22.09
C PHE A 21 15.51 17.85 22.73
N ASP A 22 14.85 18.74 23.47
CA ASP A 22 13.52 18.49 24.03
C ASP A 22 12.40 18.47 22.97
N LYS A 23 12.61 19.10 21.81
CA LYS A 23 11.69 19.02 20.66
C LYS A 23 11.79 17.70 19.89
N LEU A 24 12.88 16.95 20.03
CA LEU A 24 13.06 15.67 19.34
C LEU A 24 12.39 14.49 20.07
N ASN A 25 11.98 14.67 21.33
CA ASN A 25 11.24 13.68 22.12
C ASN A 25 9.71 13.86 22.08
N GLN A 26 9.21 14.82 21.28
CA GLN A 26 7.78 14.99 21.01
C GLN A 26 7.39 14.55 19.59
N LEU A 27 8.31 13.89 18.88
CA LEU A 27 7.93 13.19 17.66
C LEU A 27 7.25 11.91 18.11
N GLU A 28 5.92 11.93 18.11
CA GLU A 28 5.08 10.73 18.08
C GLU A 28 5.79 9.68 17.23
N PRO A 29 5.89 8.41 17.70
CA PRO A 29 6.58 7.38 16.95
C PRO A 29 6.03 7.43 15.53
N ILE A 30 6.91 7.66 14.57
CA ILE A 30 6.64 7.51 13.13
C ILE A 30 6.31 6.04 12.93
N THR A 31 5.09 5.66 13.31
CA THR A 31 4.44 4.48 12.78
C THR A 31 4.53 4.70 11.27
N PRO A 32 5.13 3.77 10.51
CA PRO A 32 5.19 3.90 9.07
C PRO A 32 3.78 4.25 8.60
N PRO A 33 3.60 5.25 7.71
CA PRO A 33 2.28 5.65 7.26
C PRO A 33 1.55 4.40 6.82
N SER A 34 0.57 3.98 7.60
CA SER A 34 -0.14 2.75 7.35
C SER A 34 -0.91 2.98 6.05
N GLU A 35 -0.41 2.44 4.94
CA GLU A 35 -0.95 2.69 3.62
C GLU A 35 -2.41 2.23 3.61
N THR A 36 -3.32 3.16 3.35
CA THR A 36 -4.76 2.90 3.34
C THR A 36 -5.12 2.09 2.09
N ALA A 37 -5.92 1.04 2.27
CA ALA A 37 -6.34 0.17 1.18
C ALA A 37 -7.29 0.90 0.21
N ARG A 38 -6.88 1.03 -1.06
CA ARG A 38 -7.73 1.54 -2.14
C ARG A 38 -8.54 0.40 -2.76
N TYR A 39 -9.81 0.64 -3.07
CA TYR A 39 -10.69 -0.37 -3.65
C TYR A 39 -11.31 0.10 -4.96
N ILE A 40 -11.52 -0.84 -5.87
CA ILE A 40 -12.30 -0.65 -7.09
C ILE A 40 -13.49 -1.62 -7.08
N GLN A 41 -14.57 -1.26 -7.76
CA GLN A 41 -15.74 -2.11 -7.93
C GLN A 41 -15.90 -2.45 -9.40
N LEU A 42 -15.99 -3.75 -9.72
CA LEU A 42 -16.32 -4.15 -11.08
C LEU A 42 -17.79 -3.86 -11.40
N ALA A 43 -18.11 -3.75 -12.68
CA ALA A 43 -19.50 -3.68 -13.15
C ALA A 43 -20.34 -4.90 -12.69
N SER A 44 -19.69 -6.05 -12.41
CA SER A 44 -20.34 -7.21 -11.80
C SER A 44 -20.69 -7.06 -10.32
N GLY A 45 -20.33 -5.94 -9.68
CA GLY A 45 -20.50 -5.68 -8.24
C GLY A 45 -19.36 -6.20 -7.35
N THR A 46 -18.40 -6.95 -7.89
CA THR A 46 -17.28 -7.49 -7.12
C THR A 46 -16.31 -6.39 -6.71
N LYS A 47 -15.99 -6.29 -5.42
CA LYS A 47 -15.00 -5.35 -4.88
C LYS A 47 -13.59 -5.95 -4.91
N LEU A 48 -12.64 -5.26 -5.55
CA LEU A 48 -11.22 -5.63 -5.57
C LEU A 48 -10.38 -4.58 -4.83
N LEU A 49 -9.29 -5.05 -4.22
CA LEU A 49 -8.26 -4.19 -3.65
C LEU A 49 -7.29 -3.79 -4.77
N LEU A 50 -7.01 -2.49 -4.89
CA LEU A 50 -6.00 -1.94 -5.79
C LEU A 50 -4.76 -1.59 -4.97
N TYR A 51 -3.64 -2.22 -5.30
CA TYR A 51 -2.36 -1.97 -4.63
C TYR A 51 -1.22 -2.05 -5.64
N LYS A 52 -0.40 -0.99 -5.72
CA LYS A 52 0.73 -0.86 -6.66
C LYS A 52 0.37 -1.21 -8.11
N LYS A 53 -0.77 -0.72 -8.61
CA LYS A 53 -1.31 -0.98 -9.98
C LYS A 53 -1.75 -2.43 -10.24
N PHE A 54 -1.71 -3.31 -9.24
CA PHE A 54 -2.27 -4.65 -9.30
C PHE A 54 -3.58 -4.75 -8.55
N THR A 55 -4.45 -5.65 -9.00
CA THR A 55 -5.72 -5.92 -8.34
C THR A 55 -5.69 -7.25 -7.59
N PHE A 56 -6.34 -7.26 -6.43
CA PHE A 56 -6.42 -8.42 -5.57
C PHE A 56 -7.87 -8.70 -5.20
N SER A 57 -8.26 -9.98 -5.24
CA SER A 57 -9.56 -10.48 -4.82
C SER A 57 -9.50 -10.96 -3.37
N ARG A 58 -10.60 -10.78 -2.64
CA ARG A 58 -10.70 -11.25 -1.26
C ARG A 58 -10.75 -12.78 -1.23
N SER A 59 -9.79 -13.41 -0.55
CA SER A 59 -9.71 -14.87 -0.45
C SER A 59 -10.20 -15.38 0.90
N GLY A 60 -10.09 -14.58 1.97
CA GLY A 60 -10.51 -15.01 3.30
C GLY A 60 -10.40 -13.94 4.37
N LYS A 61 -10.69 -14.34 5.61
CA LYS A 61 -10.54 -13.53 6.83
C LYS A 61 -9.25 -13.93 7.56
N THR A 62 -8.62 -12.97 8.21
CA THR A 62 -7.44 -13.16 9.06
C THR A 62 -7.88 -13.29 10.52
N ARG A 63 -7.11 -13.99 11.37
CA ARG A 63 -7.45 -14.26 12.78
C ARG A 63 -7.71 -12.99 13.62
N GLY A 64 -7.18 -11.83 13.23
CA GLY A 64 -7.39 -10.54 13.89
C GLY A 64 -8.57 -9.70 13.37
N GLY A 65 -9.48 -10.28 12.57
CA GLY A 65 -10.61 -9.53 11.98
C GLY A 65 -10.27 -8.83 10.66
N GLY A 66 -9.01 -8.83 10.26
CA GLY A 66 -8.57 -8.40 8.94
C GLY A 66 -9.02 -9.32 7.81
N SER A 67 -8.66 -8.96 6.58
CA SER A 67 -8.94 -9.73 5.37
C SER A 67 -7.67 -10.04 4.60
N ARG A 68 -7.61 -11.24 4.04
CA ARG A 68 -6.56 -11.67 3.12
C ARG A 68 -7.04 -11.51 1.69
N PHE A 69 -6.22 -10.87 0.89
CA PHE A 69 -6.43 -10.65 -0.53
C PHE A 69 -5.33 -11.36 -1.31
N THR A 70 -5.69 -12.05 -2.39
CA THR A 70 -4.75 -12.69 -3.33
C THR A 70 -4.85 -12.02 -4.68
N CYS A 71 -3.76 -12.02 -5.45
CA CYS A 71 -3.79 -11.43 -6.78
C CYS A 71 -4.93 -11.99 -7.64
N SER A 72 -5.61 -11.14 -8.40
CA SER A 72 -6.67 -11.54 -9.33
C SER A 72 -6.19 -12.56 -10.38
N CYS A 73 -4.89 -12.63 -10.63
CA CYS A 73 -4.25 -13.60 -11.51
C CYS A 73 -3.66 -14.82 -10.80
N ALA A 74 -3.98 -15.06 -9.52
CA ALA A 74 -3.46 -16.20 -8.77
C ALA A 74 -3.78 -17.54 -9.44
N LEU A 75 -5.02 -17.73 -9.92
CA LEU A 75 -5.41 -18.96 -10.61
C LEU A 75 -5.00 -18.99 -12.09
N SER A 76 -5.06 -17.85 -12.79
CA SER A 76 -4.83 -17.80 -14.24
C SER A 76 -3.35 -17.74 -14.64
N LYS A 77 -2.49 -17.16 -13.81
CA LYS A 77 -1.05 -16.97 -14.07
C LYS A 77 -0.18 -17.47 -12.91
N SER A 78 -0.73 -18.36 -12.06
CA SER A 78 -0.05 -18.96 -10.90
C SER A 78 0.66 -17.95 -9.99
N CYS A 79 0.11 -16.73 -9.87
CA CYS A 79 0.70 -15.65 -9.09
C CYS A 79 0.55 -15.89 -7.57
N LYS A 80 1.64 -15.70 -6.82
CA LYS A 80 1.70 -15.92 -5.37
C LYS A 80 1.55 -14.63 -4.54
N ALA A 81 1.38 -13.48 -5.21
CA ALA A 81 1.23 -12.19 -4.55
C ALA A 81 -0.04 -12.13 -3.71
N HIS A 82 0.08 -11.56 -2.52
CA HIS A 82 -1.01 -11.45 -1.55
C HIS A 82 -0.83 -10.23 -0.64
N VAL A 83 -1.95 -9.73 -0.13
CA VAL A 83 -2.01 -8.54 0.74
C VAL A 83 -2.91 -8.84 1.93
N HIS A 84 -2.50 -8.40 3.11
CA HIS A 84 -3.28 -8.44 4.34
C HIS A 84 -3.72 -7.02 4.69
N VAL A 85 -5.01 -6.89 4.96
CA VAL A 85 -5.63 -5.62 5.35
C VAL A 85 -6.28 -5.81 6.71
N ASP A 86 -6.13 -4.85 7.61
CA ASP A 86 -6.77 -4.88 8.91
C ASP A 86 -8.26 -4.47 8.86
N LYS A 87 -8.97 -4.57 9.99
CA LYS A 87 -10.34 -4.10 10.18
C LYS A 87 -10.52 -2.61 9.86
N ASP A 88 -9.48 -1.81 10.08
CA ASP A 88 -9.46 -0.37 9.83
C ASP A 88 -9.09 -0.03 8.38
N ASN A 89 -9.07 -1.01 7.48
CA ASN A 89 -8.68 -0.89 6.07
C ASN A 89 -7.23 -0.42 5.83
N HIS A 90 -6.33 -0.66 6.79
CA HIS A 90 -4.90 -0.42 6.62
C HIS A 90 -4.19 -1.66 6.11
N ILE A 91 -3.26 -1.48 5.17
CA ILE A 91 -2.41 -2.57 4.68
C ILE A 91 -1.37 -2.87 5.76
N THR A 92 -1.45 -4.07 6.35
CA THR A 92 -0.52 -4.49 7.41
C THR A 92 0.68 -5.25 6.85
N SER A 93 0.49 -5.95 5.73
CA SER A 93 1.55 -6.73 5.07
C SER A 93 1.19 -6.94 3.61
N ALA A 94 2.17 -6.82 2.72
CA ALA A 94 2.00 -7.08 1.30
C ALA A 94 3.20 -7.80 0.70
N SER A 95 2.95 -8.93 0.05
CA SER A 95 3.91 -9.63 -0.82
C SER A 95 3.56 -9.27 -2.26
N ALA A 96 4.22 -8.25 -2.82
CA ALA A 96 3.93 -7.67 -4.13
C ALA A 96 4.81 -8.20 -5.27
N GLU A 97 5.37 -9.40 -5.11
CA GLU A 97 6.14 -10.07 -6.16
C GLU A 97 5.19 -10.75 -7.16
N HIS A 98 5.06 -10.15 -8.35
CA HIS A 98 4.19 -10.64 -9.42
C HIS A 98 5.01 -11.30 -10.52
N SER A 99 4.57 -12.48 -10.97
CA SER A 99 5.10 -13.20 -12.13
C SER A 99 4.51 -12.73 -13.47
N HIS A 100 3.80 -11.60 -13.46
CA HIS A 100 3.04 -11.13 -14.61
C HIS A 100 2.87 -9.61 -14.59
N GLU A 101 2.56 -9.05 -15.76
CA GLU A 101 2.20 -7.65 -15.89
C GLU A 101 0.83 -7.31 -15.29
N PRO A 102 0.61 -6.05 -14.86
CA PRO A 102 -0.66 -5.55 -14.40
C PRO A 102 -1.83 -5.81 -15.37
N LEU A 103 -3.01 -6.07 -14.82
CA LEU A 103 -4.23 -6.18 -15.62
C LEU A 103 -4.73 -4.79 -16.00
N LYS A 104 -5.23 -4.64 -17.22
CA LYS A 104 -5.89 -3.43 -17.68
C LYS A 104 -7.39 -3.50 -17.38
N TYR A 105 -7.93 -2.38 -16.92
CA TYR A 105 -9.35 -2.20 -16.64
C TYR A 105 -9.85 -0.96 -17.39
N MET A 106 -11.08 -1.01 -17.85
CA MET A 106 -11.82 0.12 -18.41
C MET A 106 -12.81 0.62 -17.36
N SER A 107 -12.88 1.93 -17.15
CA SER A 107 -13.93 2.55 -16.34
C SER A 107 -15.20 2.67 -17.17
N THR A 108 -16.33 2.22 -16.64
CA THR A 108 -17.66 2.44 -17.21
C THR A 108 -18.57 3.06 -16.15
N PRO A 109 -19.72 3.65 -16.52
CA PRO A 109 -20.67 4.19 -15.54
C PRO A 109 -21.17 3.15 -14.52
N GLU A 110 -21.14 1.86 -14.89
CA GLU A 110 -21.55 0.74 -14.03
C GLU A 110 -20.40 0.24 -13.12
N GLY A 111 -19.15 0.54 -13.45
CA GLY A 111 -17.96 0.13 -12.71
C GLY A 111 -16.79 -0.25 -13.62
N TYR A 112 -15.83 -1.02 -13.09
CA TYR A 112 -14.67 -1.44 -13.87
C TYR A 112 -14.90 -2.74 -14.62
N VAL A 113 -14.45 -2.80 -15.88
CA VAL A 113 -14.49 -4.00 -16.72
C VAL A 113 -13.05 -4.42 -17.05
N ARG A 114 -12.72 -5.70 -16.84
CA ARG A 114 -11.40 -6.25 -17.17
C ARG A 114 -11.26 -6.38 -18.69
N ILE A 115 -10.18 -5.82 -19.24
CA ILE A 115 -9.89 -5.90 -20.68
C ILE A 115 -9.07 -7.18 -20.96
N ASN A 116 -9.48 -7.95 -21.97
CA ASN A 116 -8.69 -9.07 -22.47
C ASN A 116 -7.78 -8.60 -23.63
N PRO A 117 -6.44 -8.65 -23.48
CA PRO A 117 -5.55 -8.17 -24.53
C PRO A 117 -5.64 -8.96 -25.85
N LYS A 118 -6.15 -10.21 -25.82
CA LYS A 118 -6.29 -11.06 -27.01
C LYS A 118 -7.48 -10.67 -27.90
N PHE A 119 -8.48 -9.99 -27.35
CA PHE A 119 -9.69 -9.56 -28.07
C PHE A 119 -10.04 -8.11 -27.70
N PRO A 120 -9.28 -7.13 -28.23
CA PRO A 120 -9.44 -5.71 -27.87
C PRO A 120 -10.63 -5.02 -28.56
N TYR A 121 -11.32 -5.67 -29.49
CA TYR A 121 -12.28 -5.01 -30.38
C TYR A 121 -13.71 -5.02 -29.82
N HIS A 122 -14.10 -3.92 -29.17
CA HIS A 122 -15.27 -3.09 -29.53
C HIS A 122 -15.64 -2.13 -28.38
N PHE A 123 -14.75 -1.21 -28.01
CA PHE A 123 -15.18 0.07 -27.45
C PHE A 123 -14.05 1.10 -27.51
N ASP A 124 -14.23 2.14 -28.31
CA ASP A 124 -13.42 3.35 -28.27
C ASP A 124 -13.76 4.14 -27.00
N VAL A 125 -13.20 3.76 -25.85
CA VAL A 125 -13.30 4.57 -24.63
C VAL A 125 -11.93 4.94 -24.09
N GLN A 126 -11.70 6.23 -24.26
CA GLN A 126 -10.80 7.15 -23.59
C GLN A 126 -10.01 6.53 -22.44
N HIS A 127 -8.71 6.46 -22.71
CA HIS A 127 -7.62 6.11 -21.84
C HIS A 127 -7.53 7.11 -20.68
N GLU A 128 -8.05 6.75 -19.51
CA GLU A 128 -7.54 7.26 -18.24
C GLU A 128 -7.16 6.04 -17.39
N VAL A 129 -5.96 5.53 -17.67
CA VAL A 129 -5.32 4.48 -16.88
C VAL A 129 -4.78 5.16 -15.64
N PHE A 130 -5.24 4.71 -14.47
CA PHE A 130 -4.75 5.07 -13.14
C PHE A 130 -3.27 5.53 -13.11
N GLU A 131 -3.06 6.83 -13.27
CA GLU A 131 -1.83 7.52 -12.93
C GLU A 131 -2.03 8.07 -11.53
N ASP A 132 -1.39 7.41 -10.56
CA ASP A 132 -0.83 7.96 -9.31
C ASP A 132 0.18 6.91 -8.78
#